data_AF-A0A3N0IT53-F1
#
_entry.id   AF-A0A3N0IT53-F1
#
_cell.length_a   1.000
_cell.length_b   1.000
_cell.length_c   1.000
_cell.angle_alpha   90.00
_cell.angle_beta   90.00
_cell.angle_gamma   90.00
#
_symmetry.space_group_name_H-M   'P 1'
#
loop_
_entity.id
_entity.type
_entity.pdbx_description
1 polymer ?
#
loop_
_entity_poly.entity_id
_entity_poly.type
_entity_poly.pdbx_seq_one_letter_code
_entity_poly.pdbx_strand_id
1 'polypeptide(L)'
;MPASIHPPVQLNIVLDEESYQGGDSVEMARRFTAVAPTEVKRAAKGSQRANVLRFDLGDDAVTAEADEDPLWRDALTTWLDEEFAETSALVARENDARQNNGERPVPFTWAEVKFGTGPVIAIRMKDSSIPAEAAGFVARARQLLVGGAFGADAIAAIRIPACVSIEAQREAAHENERLEAAQYEAAHRPVLREVDHYSEEVDVATGEGWTDELQGATSNRDQPTRKELDDALSEAEAALRNGIDPTDIAAEDAAADADAGDFAVSVSEVEGGADAAADADVSGEGCALEAGGVPEHLDYRVWNVAYADGTSVRFDSVLGEALLD
;
A
#
# COMPACT_ATOMS: atom_id res chain seq x y z
N MET A 1 22.72 -30.18 4.89
CA MET A 1 22.58 -28.83 4.32
C MET A 1 21.77 -29.00 3.05
N PRO A 2 20.76 -28.16 2.77
CA PRO A 2 20.26 -28.02 1.40
C PRO A 2 21.43 -27.58 0.50
N ALA A 3 21.32 -27.79 -0.81
CA ALA A 3 22.28 -27.24 -1.75
C ALA A 3 21.97 -25.75 -1.93
N SER A 4 22.83 -24.88 -1.40
CA SER A 4 22.76 -23.44 -1.72
C SER A 4 23.07 -23.27 -3.20
N ILE A 5 22.03 -22.99 -3.99
CA ILE A 5 22.18 -22.62 -5.39
C ILE A 5 22.35 -21.10 -5.46
N HIS A 6 23.20 -20.64 -6.36
CA HIS A 6 23.40 -19.22 -6.64
C HIS A 6 23.31 -19.06 -8.16
N PRO A 7 22.10 -18.90 -8.73
CA PRO A 7 21.94 -18.70 -10.16
C PRO A 7 22.63 -17.39 -10.59
N PRO A 8 23.14 -17.30 -11.82
CA PRO A 8 23.70 -16.06 -12.32
C PRO A 8 22.60 -15.00 -12.44
N VAL A 9 22.69 -13.95 -11.63
CA VAL A 9 21.71 -12.85 -11.53
C VAL A 9 22.36 -11.48 -11.78
N GLN A 10 21.65 -10.59 -12.45
CA GLN A 10 21.96 -9.17 -12.57
C GLN A 10 20.76 -8.34 -12.10
N LEU A 11 20.99 -7.37 -11.20
CA LEU A 11 19.94 -6.44 -10.77
C LEU A 11 19.92 -5.21 -11.68
N ASN A 12 18.76 -4.91 -12.24
CA ASN A 12 18.50 -3.72 -13.05
C ASN A 12 17.56 -2.81 -12.25
N ILE A 13 18.02 -1.64 -11.83
CA ILE A 13 17.18 -0.66 -11.15
C ILE A 13 16.77 0.40 -12.17
N VAL A 14 15.47 0.50 -12.48
CA VAL A 14 14.95 1.44 -13.47
C VAL A 14 14.24 2.59 -12.75
N LEU A 15 14.86 3.77 -12.73
CA LEU A 15 14.36 4.96 -12.04
C LEU A 15 13.55 5.88 -12.95
N ASP A 16 12.59 6.61 -12.39
CA ASP A 16 11.92 7.72 -13.07
C ASP A 16 12.86 8.90 -13.41
N GLU A 17 12.33 9.95 -14.04
CA GLU A 17 13.11 11.13 -14.44
C GLU A 17 13.60 11.98 -13.27
N GLU A 18 12.85 12.07 -12.16
CA GLU A 18 13.17 12.87 -10.97
C GLU A 18 14.24 12.16 -10.13
N SER A 19 13.98 10.89 -9.80
CA SER A 19 14.84 9.99 -9.04
C SER A 19 16.20 9.76 -9.72
N TYR A 20 16.23 9.66 -11.06
CA TYR A 20 17.49 9.52 -11.80
C TYR A 20 18.27 10.85 -11.88
N GLN A 21 17.60 12.01 -11.96
CA GLN A 21 18.28 13.31 -12.03
C GLN A 21 18.92 13.76 -10.71
N GLY A 22 18.55 13.15 -9.58
CA GLY A 22 19.24 13.33 -8.29
C GLY A 22 20.72 12.95 -8.29
N GLY A 23 21.20 12.21 -9.29
CA GLY A 23 22.63 11.98 -9.54
C GLY A 23 23.29 10.86 -8.72
N ASP A 24 22.64 10.36 -7.66
CA ASP A 24 23.17 9.30 -6.79
C ASP A 24 23.11 7.88 -7.41
N SER A 25 22.77 7.75 -8.71
CA SER A 25 22.59 6.47 -9.40
C SER A 25 23.83 5.56 -9.36
N VAL A 26 25.04 6.14 -9.30
CA VAL A 26 26.29 5.38 -9.20
C VAL A 26 26.53 4.81 -7.80
N GLU A 27 26.25 5.58 -6.75
CA GLU A 27 26.39 5.08 -5.37
C GLU A 27 25.23 4.15 -5.00
N MET A 28 24.01 4.38 -5.50
CA MET A 28 22.91 3.42 -5.38
C MET A 28 23.28 2.08 -6.06
N ALA A 29 23.79 2.09 -7.30
CA ALA A 29 24.30 0.85 -7.94
C ALA A 29 25.35 0.13 -7.07
N ARG A 30 26.27 0.90 -6.48
CA ARG A 30 27.32 0.39 -5.60
C ARG A 30 26.79 -0.18 -4.28
N ARG A 31 25.74 0.41 -3.68
CA ARG A 31 25.08 -0.08 -2.45
C ARG A 31 24.38 -1.42 -2.71
N PHE A 32 23.66 -1.52 -3.83
CA PHE A 32 22.93 -2.72 -4.24
C PHE A 32 23.81 -3.84 -4.81
N THR A 33 25.08 -3.54 -5.17
CA THR A 33 26.09 -4.55 -5.56
C THR A 33 26.40 -5.58 -4.45
N ALA A 34 25.91 -5.38 -3.21
CA ALA A 34 25.95 -6.38 -2.16
C ALA A 34 25.07 -7.62 -2.42
N VAL A 35 23.95 -7.44 -3.12
CA VAL A 35 23.01 -8.50 -3.52
C VAL A 35 23.48 -9.10 -4.85
N ALA A 36 23.43 -8.31 -5.92
CA ALA A 36 23.80 -8.75 -7.27
C ALA A 36 24.53 -7.64 -8.04
N PRO A 37 25.34 -7.97 -9.06
CA PRO A 37 25.87 -6.99 -10.02
C PRO A 37 24.76 -6.06 -10.50
N THR A 38 24.84 -4.78 -10.14
CA THR A 38 23.72 -3.84 -10.29
C THR A 38 23.98 -2.82 -11.40
N GLU A 39 22.98 -2.59 -12.25
CA GLU A 39 22.97 -1.52 -13.26
C GLU A 39 21.77 -0.60 -13.04
N VAL A 40 22.01 0.71 -12.92
CA VAL A 40 20.94 1.72 -12.72
C VAL A 40 20.66 2.43 -14.04
N LYS A 41 19.40 2.38 -14.48
CA LYS A 41 18.92 2.93 -15.75
C LYS A 41 17.84 3.98 -15.50
N ARG A 42 17.72 4.93 -16.42
CA ARG A 42 16.58 5.85 -16.47
C ARG A 42 15.45 5.22 -17.29
N ALA A 43 14.23 5.27 -16.79
CA ALA A 43 13.03 4.89 -17.52
C ALA A 43 12.85 5.76 -18.78
N ALA A 44 12.29 5.17 -19.84
CA ALA A 44 11.79 5.94 -20.97
C ALA A 44 10.64 6.84 -20.50
N LYS A 45 10.51 8.04 -21.06
CA LYS A 45 9.50 9.01 -20.62
C LYS A 45 8.08 8.46 -20.86
N GLY A 46 7.29 8.35 -19.80
CA GLY A 46 5.96 7.74 -19.84
C GLY A 46 5.94 6.21 -19.80
N SER A 47 7.08 5.55 -19.59
CA SER A 47 7.11 4.10 -19.37
C SER A 47 6.53 3.74 -18.00
N GLN A 48 5.72 2.69 -17.94
CA GLN A 48 5.21 2.14 -16.68
C GLN A 48 6.31 1.47 -15.83
N ARG A 49 7.49 1.18 -16.41
CA ARG A 49 8.62 0.56 -15.71
C ARG A 49 9.47 1.60 -14.99
N ALA A 50 8.79 2.53 -14.32
CA ALA A 50 9.38 3.59 -13.51
C ALA A 50 9.45 3.15 -12.04
N ASN A 51 10.63 3.31 -11.44
CA ASN A 51 10.98 2.87 -10.08
C ASN A 51 10.75 1.36 -9.89
N VAL A 52 11.40 0.57 -10.73
CA VAL A 52 11.30 -0.90 -10.77
C VAL A 52 12.64 -1.55 -10.41
N LEU A 53 12.60 -2.62 -9.63
CA LEU A 53 13.74 -3.50 -9.31
C LEU A 53 13.60 -4.78 -10.14
N ARG A 54 14.48 -5.01 -11.11
CA ARG A 54 14.43 -6.21 -11.97
C ARG A 54 15.61 -7.15 -11.77
N PHE A 55 15.34 -8.34 -11.29
CA PHE A 55 16.27 -9.47 -11.21
C PHE A 55 16.28 -10.21 -12.56
N ASP A 56 17.35 -10.06 -13.34
CA ASP A 56 17.59 -10.85 -14.56
C ASP A 56 18.38 -12.10 -14.17
N LEU A 57 17.74 -13.28 -14.20
CA LEU A 57 18.38 -14.58 -14.02
C LEU A 57 18.74 -15.18 -15.38
N GLY A 58 19.88 -15.87 -15.48
CA GLY A 58 20.32 -16.56 -16.70
C GLY A 58 19.43 -17.76 -17.10
N ASP A 59 19.51 -18.15 -18.38
CA ASP A 59 18.66 -19.21 -18.99
C ASP A 59 18.72 -20.56 -18.25
N ASP A 60 19.83 -20.87 -17.56
CA ASP A 60 19.98 -22.11 -16.77
C ASP A 60 18.89 -22.28 -15.70
N ALA A 61 18.45 -21.18 -15.07
CA ALA A 61 17.41 -21.17 -14.03
C ALA A 61 15.97 -21.38 -14.56
N VAL A 62 15.83 -21.47 -15.89
CA VAL A 62 14.56 -21.49 -16.64
C VAL A 62 14.32 -22.84 -17.31
N THR A 63 15.35 -23.68 -17.41
CA THR A 63 15.26 -24.94 -18.15
C THR A 63 14.20 -25.85 -17.52
N ALA A 64 13.43 -26.54 -18.36
CA ALA A 64 12.44 -27.52 -17.88
C ALA A 64 13.11 -28.60 -17.02
N GLU A 65 14.35 -28.98 -17.33
CA GLU A 65 15.17 -29.91 -16.54
C GLU A 65 15.42 -29.40 -15.11
N ALA A 66 15.71 -28.10 -14.95
CA ALA A 66 15.87 -27.46 -13.64
C ALA A 66 14.55 -27.26 -12.89
N ASP A 67 13.41 -27.17 -13.59
CA ASP A 67 12.09 -27.15 -12.97
C ASP A 67 11.48 -28.54 -12.71
N GLU A 68 12.02 -29.59 -13.33
CA GLU A 68 11.70 -30.99 -13.03
C GLU A 68 12.36 -31.44 -11.71
N ASP A 69 13.62 -31.03 -11.44
CA ASP A 69 14.30 -31.31 -10.17
C ASP A 69 13.65 -30.56 -8.98
N PRO A 70 13.02 -31.27 -8.02
CA PRO A 70 12.45 -30.62 -6.85
C PRO A 70 13.49 -29.96 -5.95
N LEU A 71 14.72 -30.48 -5.89
CA LEU A 71 15.77 -29.90 -5.05
C LEU A 71 16.19 -28.52 -5.57
N TRP A 72 16.29 -28.36 -6.90
CA TRP A 72 16.56 -27.07 -7.52
C TRP A 72 15.38 -26.11 -7.36
N ARG A 73 14.15 -26.57 -7.60
CA ARG A 73 12.93 -25.75 -7.47
C ARG A 73 12.75 -25.19 -6.06
N ASP A 74 12.92 -26.02 -5.05
CA ASP A 74 12.78 -25.63 -3.65
C ASP A 74 13.94 -24.70 -3.23
N ALA A 75 15.18 -25.02 -3.62
CA ALA A 75 16.35 -24.18 -3.33
C ALA A 75 16.30 -22.81 -4.02
N LEU A 76 15.78 -22.73 -5.25
CA LEU A 76 15.55 -21.46 -5.97
C LEU A 76 14.52 -20.60 -5.25
N THR A 77 13.47 -21.23 -4.72
CA THR A 77 12.43 -20.53 -3.96
C THR A 77 12.99 -19.98 -2.65
N THR A 78 13.80 -20.75 -1.92
CA THR A 78 14.50 -20.27 -0.71
C THR A 78 15.50 -19.16 -1.01
N TRP A 79 16.29 -19.29 -2.08
CA TRP A 79 17.27 -18.27 -2.46
C TRP A 79 16.59 -16.95 -2.86
N LEU A 80 15.50 -17.00 -3.63
CA LEU A 80 14.73 -15.78 -3.97
C LEU A 80 14.14 -15.09 -2.74
N ASP A 81 13.71 -15.85 -1.73
CA ASP A 81 13.19 -15.30 -0.46
C ASP A 81 14.29 -14.51 0.30
N GLU A 82 15.49 -15.09 0.42
CA GLU A 82 16.67 -14.45 1.02
C GLU A 82 17.07 -13.16 0.26
N GLU A 83 17.18 -13.22 -1.07
CA GLU A 83 17.58 -12.08 -1.92
C GLU A 83 16.53 -10.95 -1.93
N PHE A 84 15.23 -11.29 -1.87
CA PHE A 84 14.15 -10.29 -1.77
C PHE A 84 14.13 -9.61 -0.41
N ALA A 85 14.38 -10.34 0.67
CA ALA A 85 14.51 -9.78 2.01
C ALA A 85 15.73 -8.84 2.12
N GLU A 86 16.91 -9.26 1.61
CA GLU A 86 18.09 -8.41 1.58
C GLU A 86 17.91 -7.17 0.70
N THR A 87 17.31 -7.32 -0.49
CA THR A 87 17.01 -6.19 -1.39
C THR A 87 16.07 -5.19 -0.72
N SER A 88 15.00 -5.65 -0.07
CA SER A 88 14.05 -4.77 0.63
C SER A 88 14.73 -4.03 1.80
N ALA A 89 15.62 -4.71 2.54
CA ALA A 89 16.42 -4.09 3.59
C ALA A 89 17.44 -3.06 3.06
N LEU A 90 17.94 -3.21 1.82
CA LEU A 90 18.75 -2.17 1.17
C LEU A 90 17.91 -0.99 0.67
N VAL A 91 16.72 -1.24 0.10
CA VAL A 91 15.79 -0.17 -0.30
C VAL A 91 15.36 0.70 0.89
N ALA A 92 15.04 0.08 2.03
CA ALA A 92 14.74 0.81 3.25
C ALA A 92 15.89 1.74 3.66
N ARG A 93 17.13 1.21 3.76
CA ARG A 93 18.34 1.99 4.12
C ARG A 93 18.67 3.09 3.12
N GLU A 94 18.44 2.85 1.83
CA GLU A 94 18.60 3.83 0.74
C GLU A 94 17.62 5.00 0.92
N ASN A 95 16.34 4.70 1.16
CA ASN A 95 15.30 5.69 1.36
C ASN A 95 15.43 6.41 2.71
N ASP A 96 15.89 5.75 3.78
CA ASP A 96 16.27 6.37 5.05
C ASP A 96 17.41 7.37 4.85
N ALA A 97 18.47 6.98 4.13
CA ALA A 97 19.60 7.87 3.84
C ALA A 97 19.16 9.12 3.06
N ARG A 98 18.30 8.95 2.06
CA ARG A 98 17.69 10.07 1.30
C ARG A 98 16.91 11.00 2.22
N GLN A 99 16.00 10.49 3.04
CA GLN A 99 15.23 11.31 3.99
C GLN A 99 16.13 12.09 4.95
N ASN A 100 17.16 11.45 5.50
CA ASN A 100 18.13 12.10 6.40
C ASN A 100 18.96 13.20 5.71
N ASN A 101 19.17 13.11 4.39
CA ASN A 101 19.79 14.16 3.57
C ASN A 101 18.81 15.27 3.13
N GLY A 102 17.50 15.12 3.35
CA GLY A 102 16.46 16.00 2.82
C GLY A 102 16.08 15.71 1.36
N GLU A 103 16.45 14.55 0.83
CA GLU A 103 16.09 14.07 -0.49
C GLU A 103 14.77 13.26 -0.45
N ARG A 104 14.07 13.18 -1.59
CA ARG A 104 12.84 12.38 -1.72
C ARG A 104 13.18 10.88 -1.75
N PRO A 105 12.46 10.01 -1.02
CA PRO A 105 12.52 8.56 -1.23
C PRO A 105 12.22 8.18 -2.67
N VAL A 106 12.87 7.12 -3.18
CA VAL A 106 12.47 6.48 -4.43
C VAL A 106 11.28 5.56 -4.14
N PRO A 107 10.09 5.80 -4.72
CA PRO A 107 8.91 4.98 -4.49
C PRO A 107 8.96 3.75 -5.40
N PHE A 108 9.59 2.66 -4.94
CA PHE A 108 9.68 1.44 -5.74
C PHE A 108 8.32 0.74 -5.86
N THR A 109 7.90 0.52 -7.11
CA THR A 109 6.53 0.11 -7.48
C THR A 109 6.40 -1.37 -7.79
N TRP A 110 7.43 -1.98 -8.39
CA TRP A 110 7.42 -3.38 -8.83
C TRP A 110 8.77 -4.06 -8.64
N ALA A 111 8.72 -5.31 -8.19
CA ALA A 111 9.82 -6.26 -8.25
C ALA A 111 9.59 -7.18 -9.46
N GLU A 112 10.39 -7.03 -10.50
CA GLU A 112 10.36 -7.88 -11.69
C GLU A 112 11.38 -9.01 -11.55
N VAL A 113 11.00 -10.25 -11.86
CA VAL A 113 11.93 -11.37 -12.07
C VAL A 113 11.84 -11.78 -13.53
N LYS A 114 12.95 -11.73 -14.24
CA LYS A 114 13.05 -12.28 -15.60
C LYS A 114 13.88 -13.54 -15.61
N PHE A 115 13.33 -14.55 -16.27
CA PHE A 115 13.94 -15.85 -16.46
C PHE A 115 14.50 -15.95 -17.88
N GLY A 116 15.75 -15.52 -18.08
CA GLY A 116 16.50 -15.65 -19.33
C GLY A 116 15.78 -15.02 -20.53
N THR A 117 15.48 -15.85 -21.52
CA THR A 117 14.67 -15.50 -22.72
C THR A 117 13.14 -15.55 -22.50
N GLY A 118 12.67 -16.08 -21.37
CA GLY A 118 11.25 -16.22 -21.01
C GLY A 118 10.56 -14.93 -20.51
N PRO A 119 9.31 -15.05 -20.01
CA PRO A 119 8.50 -13.91 -19.56
C PRO A 119 9.06 -13.22 -18.32
N VAL A 120 8.62 -11.98 -18.10
CA VAL A 120 8.86 -11.23 -16.85
C VAL A 120 7.70 -11.49 -15.86
N ILE A 121 8.02 -11.90 -14.65
CA ILE A 121 7.06 -11.99 -13.54
C ILE A 121 7.21 -10.72 -12.70
N ALA A 122 6.22 -9.82 -12.75
CA ALA A 122 6.21 -8.55 -12.05
C ALA A 122 5.31 -8.61 -10.81
N ILE A 123 5.88 -8.35 -9.63
CA ILE A 123 5.21 -8.42 -8.33
C ILE A 123 5.05 -7.01 -7.78
N ARG A 124 3.83 -6.64 -7.38
CA ARG A 124 3.55 -5.31 -6.83
C ARG A 124 4.29 -5.16 -5.49
N MET A 125 5.00 -4.05 -5.33
CA MET A 125 5.64 -3.69 -4.07
C MET A 125 4.70 -2.83 -3.22
N LYS A 126 4.83 -2.94 -1.90
CA LYS A 126 4.14 -2.08 -0.92
C LYS A 126 5.21 -1.30 -0.16
N ASP A 127 5.05 0.02 -0.03
CA ASP A 127 5.96 0.91 0.72
C ASP A 127 7.44 0.81 0.29
N SER A 128 7.70 0.49 -0.98
CA SER A 128 9.03 0.16 -1.53
C SER A 128 9.69 -1.12 -0.96
N SER A 129 8.94 -1.97 -0.26
CA SER A 129 9.33 -3.33 0.11
C SER A 129 8.78 -4.37 -0.87
N ILE A 130 9.54 -5.45 -1.07
CA ILE A 130 9.05 -6.67 -1.71
C ILE A 130 8.19 -7.43 -0.68
N PRO A 131 7.02 -8.02 -1.04
CA PRO A 131 6.24 -8.87 -0.13
C PRO A 131 7.00 -10.14 0.26
N ALA A 132 6.81 -10.64 1.49
CA ALA A 132 7.45 -11.88 1.94
C ALA A 132 6.98 -13.11 1.15
N GLU A 133 5.76 -13.09 0.64
CA GLU A 133 5.16 -14.16 -0.16
C GLU A 133 5.68 -14.17 -1.62
N ALA A 134 6.47 -13.17 -2.03
CA ALA A 134 6.88 -12.94 -3.42
C ALA A 134 7.61 -14.13 -4.03
N ALA A 135 8.53 -14.77 -3.31
CA ALA A 135 9.24 -15.97 -3.80
C ALA A 135 8.26 -17.13 -4.09
N GLY A 136 7.22 -17.28 -3.26
CA GLY A 136 6.13 -18.23 -3.48
C GLY A 136 5.30 -17.91 -4.73
N PHE A 137 5.04 -16.64 -5.02
CA PHE A 137 4.37 -16.22 -6.26
C PHE A 137 5.22 -16.56 -7.51
N VAL A 138 6.54 -16.31 -7.47
CA VAL A 138 7.46 -16.71 -8.56
C VAL A 138 7.45 -18.23 -8.76
N ALA A 139 7.56 -19.00 -7.68
CA ALA A 139 7.53 -20.46 -7.75
C ALA A 139 6.22 -20.98 -8.34
N ARG A 140 5.07 -20.41 -7.94
CA ARG A 140 3.75 -20.74 -8.49
C ARG A 140 3.62 -20.36 -9.96
N ALA A 141 4.15 -19.21 -10.37
CA ALA A 141 4.14 -18.78 -11.77
C ALA A 141 4.97 -19.72 -12.65
N ARG A 142 6.16 -20.13 -12.21
CA ARG A 142 7.00 -21.12 -12.90
C ARG A 142 6.30 -22.48 -13.03
N GLN A 143 5.64 -22.97 -11.98
CA GLN A 143 4.82 -24.19 -12.03
C GLN A 143 3.68 -24.10 -13.07
N LEU A 144 2.98 -22.96 -13.15
CA LEU A 144 1.88 -22.74 -14.10
C LEU A 144 2.39 -22.61 -15.55
N LEU A 145 3.56 -21.98 -15.75
CA LEU A 145 4.24 -21.92 -17.05
C LEU A 145 4.63 -23.32 -17.55
N VAL A 146 5.34 -24.11 -16.72
CA VAL A 146 5.76 -25.48 -17.06
C VAL A 146 4.58 -26.43 -17.23
N GLY A 147 3.50 -26.22 -16.47
CA GLY A 147 2.23 -26.94 -16.62
C GLY A 147 1.39 -26.55 -17.85
N GLY A 148 1.78 -25.51 -18.61
CA GLY A 148 1.01 -25.03 -19.77
C GLY A 148 -0.36 -24.43 -19.41
N ALA A 149 -0.55 -23.97 -18.17
CA ALA A 149 -1.85 -23.50 -17.66
C ALA A 149 -2.39 -22.26 -18.39
N PHE A 150 -1.50 -21.50 -19.02
CA PHE A 150 -1.80 -20.30 -19.81
C PHE A 150 -1.99 -20.60 -21.31
N GLY A 151 -2.08 -21.87 -21.71
CA GLY A 151 -2.22 -22.27 -23.11
C GLY A 151 -0.87 -22.45 -23.85
N ALA A 152 -0.90 -22.26 -25.17
CA ALA A 152 0.24 -22.54 -26.06
C ALA A 152 0.92 -21.29 -26.62
N ASP A 153 0.34 -20.11 -26.40
CA ASP A 153 0.81 -18.84 -26.95
C ASP A 153 1.94 -18.25 -26.09
N ALA A 154 2.84 -17.50 -26.73
CA ALA A 154 4.02 -16.96 -26.05
C ALA A 154 3.63 -15.84 -25.07
N ILE A 155 4.06 -15.98 -23.82
CA ILE A 155 3.77 -15.01 -22.75
C ILE A 155 4.89 -13.97 -22.69
N ALA A 156 4.54 -12.69 -22.61
CA ALA A 156 5.48 -11.58 -22.45
C ALA A 156 5.70 -11.25 -20.96
N ALA A 157 4.62 -11.18 -20.18
CA ALA A 157 4.68 -10.85 -18.75
C ALA A 157 3.53 -11.46 -17.94
N ILE A 158 3.74 -11.61 -16.64
CA ILE A 158 2.73 -11.95 -15.63
C ILE A 158 2.79 -10.86 -14.55
N ARG A 159 1.70 -10.10 -14.33
CA ARG A 159 1.61 -9.07 -13.29
C ARG A 159 0.82 -9.59 -12.09
N ILE A 160 1.38 -9.43 -10.90
CA ILE A 160 0.93 -10.05 -9.65
C ILE A 160 0.73 -8.95 -8.59
N PRO A 161 -0.51 -8.52 -8.28
CA PRO A 161 -1.77 -8.89 -8.94
C PRO A 161 -2.02 -8.11 -10.25
N ALA A 162 -3.13 -8.41 -10.93
CA ALA A 162 -3.67 -7.66 -12.07
C ALA A 162 -3.98 -6.20 -11.69
N CYS A 163 -3.84 -5.25 -12.62
CA CYS A 163 -4.06 -3.83 -12.29
C CYS A 163 -5.52 -3.56 -11.90
N VAL A 164 -6.50 -4.10 -12.64
CA VAL A 164 -7.92 -3.99 -12.26
C VAL A 164 -8.25 -4.63 -10.91
N SER A 165 -7.40 -5.55 -10.41
CA SER A 165 -7.53 -6.08 -9.05
C SER A 165 -7.01 -5.09 -8.01
N ILE A 166 -5.86 -4.43 -8.24
CA ILE A 166 -5.36 -3.36 -7.37
C ILE A 166 -6.39 -2.24 -7.25
N GLU A 167 -7.00 -1.84 -8.37
CA GLU A 167 -7.99 -0.75 -8.39
C GLU A 167 -9.28 -1.11 -7.66
N ALA A 168 -9.85 -2.30 -7.93
CA ALA A 168 -11.04 -2.77 -7.21
C ALA A 168 -10.78 -2.93 -5.70
N GLN A 169 -9.59 -3.38 -5.30
CA GLN A 169 -9.21 -3.49 -3.89
C GLN A 169 -9.01 -2.11 -3.23
N ARG A 170 -8.46 -1.12 -3.95
CA ARG A 170 -8.37 0.27 -3.49
C ARG A 170 -9.76 0.90 -3.29
N GLU A 171 -10.69 0.66 -4.21
CA GLU A 171 -12.07 1.14 -4.07
C GLU A 171 -12.79 0.47 -2.89
N ALA A 172 -12.60 -0.84 -2.69
CA ALA A 172 -13.13 -1.56 -1.53
C ALA A 172 -12.52 -1.08 -0.20
N ALA A 173 -11.21 -0.79 -0.16
CA ALA A 173 -10.54 -0.22 1.01
C ALA A 173 -11.10 1.16 1.37
N HIS A 174 -11.21 2.07 0.40
CA HIS A 174 -11.80 3.40 0.63
C HIS A 174 -13.29 3.36 1.01
N GLU A 175 -14.04 2.34 0.57
CA GLU A 175 -15.41 2.16 1.05
C GLU A 175 -15.44 1.63 2.50
N ASN A 176 -14.53 0.71 2.86
CA ASN A 176 -14.39 0.27 4.25
C ASN A 176 -13.98 1.44 5.18
N GLU A 177 -13.03 2.30 4.77
CA GLU A 177 -12.66 3.52 5.49
C GLU A 177 -13.87 4.45 5.75
N ARG A 178 -14.77 4.61 4.77
CA ARG A 178 -16.02 5.39 4.93
C ARG A 178 -17.00 4.71 5.87
N LEU A 179 -17.17 3.40 5.74
CA LEU A 179 -18.06 2.60 6.59
C LEU A 179 -17.55 2.57 8.04
N GLU A 180 -16.23 2.56 8.26
CA GLU A 180 -15.62 2.69 9.58
C GLU A 180 -15.74 4.11 10.11
N ALA A 181 -15.56 5.16 9.29
CA ALA A 181 -15.81 6.54 9.71
C ALA A 181 -17.28 6.81 10.09
N ALA A 182 -18.25 6.17 9.41
CA ALA A 182 -19.68 6.24 9.74
C ALA A 182 -20.10 5.27 10.88
N GLN A 183 -19.25 4.30 11.22
CA GLN A 183 -19.34 3.49 12.44
C GLN A 183 -18.50 4.06 13.60
N TYR A 184 -17.69 5.07 13.32
CA TYR A 184 -17.32 6.16 14.19
C TYR A 184 -18.40 7.26 14.05
N GLU A 185 -18.10 8.52 14.39
CA GLU A 185 -18.96 9.73 14.31
C GLU A 185 -20.25 9.72 15.16
N ALA A 186 -20.92 8.59 15.27
CA ALA A 186 -22.37 8.58 15.08
C ALA A 186 -23.17 7.91 16.21
N ALA A 187 -22.48 7.30 17.19
CA ALA A 187 -22.89 7.36 18.59
C ALA A 187 -21.96 8.29 19.41
N HIS A 188 -20.82 8.71 18.84
CA HIS A 188 -20.13 9.94 19.24
C HIS A 188 -21.06 11.16 18.99
N ARG A 189 -22.07 10.98 18.13
CA ARG A 189 -23.23 11.85 17.93
C ARG A 189 -23.85 12.17 19.30
N PRO A 190 -23.69 13.41 19.80
CA PRO A 190 -24.08 13.72 21.15
C PRO A 190 -25.60 13.58 21.29
N VAL A 191 -26.04 12.76 22.26
CA VAL A 191 -27.46 12.64 22.60
C VAL A 191 -27.95 14.00 23.10
N LEU A 192 -28.65 14.73 22.23
CA LEU A 192 -29.32 15.98 22.58
C LEU A 192 -30.45 15.65 23.56
N ARG A 193 -30.12 15.68 24.85
CA ARG A 193 -31.10 15.59 25.93
C ARG A 193 -32.00 16.82 25.86
N GLU A 194 -33.17 16.66 25.26
CA GLU A 194 -34.24 17.67 25.30
C GLU A 194 -34.48 18.06 26.76
N VAL A 195 -34.14 19.30 27.09
CA VAL A 195 -34.44 19.87 28.40
C VAL A 195 -35.85 20.40 28.32
N ASP A 196 -36.80 19.56 28.73
CA ASP A 196 -38.20 19.92 28.93
C ASP A 196 -38.29 21.12 29.88
N HIS A 197 -38.30 22.32 29.31
CA HIS A 197 -38.30 23.56 30.06
C HIS A 197 -39.75 23.83 30.49
N TYR A 198 -40.14 23.23 31.61
CA TYR A 198 -41.42 23.51 32.26
C TYR A 198 -41.55 25.03 32.49
N SER A 199 -42.49 25.63 31.77
CA SER A 199 -42.85 27.05 31.91
C SER A 199 -43.72 27.22 33.16
N GLU A 200 -43.08 27.47 34.30
CA GLU A 200 -43.80 27.76 35.54
C GLU A 200 -44.20 29.24 35.59
N GLU A 201 -45.51 29.50 35.57
CA GLU A 201 -46.07 30.85 35.47
C GLU A 201 -45.95 31.61 36.81
N VAL A 202 -45.27 32.76 36.79
CA VAL A 202 -45.02 33.56 38.00
C VAL A 202 -46.21 34.48 38.30
N ASP A 203 -47.13 33.99 39.14
CA ASP A 203 -48.29 34.76 39.61
C ASP A 203 -47.88 35.76 40.72
N VAL A 204 -48.07 37.06 40.48
CA VAL A 204 -47.56 38.13 41.37
C VAL A 204 -48.70 38.72 42.23
N ALA A 205 -48.86 38.22 43.45
CA ALA A 205 -49.90 38.67 44.39
C ALA A 205 -49.35 38.99 45.81
N THR A 206 -49.08 40.28 46.02
CA THR A 206 -48.89 41.02 47.28
C THR A 206 -49.25 40.34 48.63
N GLY A 207 -48.32 40.39 49.60
CA GLY A 207 -48.58 40.21 51.03
C GLY A 207 -47.34 40.43 51.90
N GLU A 208 -47.37 41.38 52.85
CA GLU A 208 -46.21 41.72 53.69
C GLU A 208 -46.11 40.86 54.96
N GLY A 209 -44.88 40.49 55.38
CA GLY A 209 -44.63 40.05 56.76
C GLY A 209 -43.35 39.25 56.99
N TRP A 210 -42.66 39.57 58.09
CA TRP A 210 -41.60 38.80 58.76
C TRP A 210 -40.22 38.67 58.08
N THR A 211 -39.28 39.47 58.60
CA THR A 211 -37.90 39.03 58.89
C THR A 211 -37.94 37.76 59.76
N ASP A 212 -37.01 36.81 59.68
CA ASP A 212 -35.54 36.99 59.64
C ASP A 212 -34.83 35.73 59.06
N GLU A 213 -33.49 35.80 58.94
CA GLU A 213 -32.54 34.67 58.95
C GLU A 213 -32.82 33.44 58.04
N LEU A 214 -32.44 33.53 56.76
CA LEU A 214 -31.83 32.37 56.08
C LEU A 214 -30.87 32.77 54.95
N GLN A 215 -29.58 32.48 55.12
CA GLN A 215 -28.56 32.60 54.07
C GLN A 215 -28.49 31.26 53.30
N GLY A 216 -28.52 31.30 51.96
CA GLY A 216 -28.33 30.08 51.17
C GLY A 216 -28.38 30.26 49.64
N ALA A 217 -27.49 29.55 48.96
CA ALA A 217 -27.61 29.13 47.56
C ALA A 217 -27.76 30.21 46.46
N THR A 218 -26.96 31.28 46.49
CA THR A 218 -26.34 31.70 45.21
C THR A 218 -25.31 30.63 44.83
N SER A 219 -25.65 29.74 43.91
CA SER A 219 -24.71 28.73 43.40
C SER A 219 -23.68 29.39 42.48
N ASN A 220 -22.67 30.01 43.08
CA ASN A 220 -21.39 30.21 42.39
C ASN A 220 -20.87 28.82 42.02
N ARG A 221 -20.51 28.61 40.76
CA ARG A 221 -19.57 27.54 40.42
C ARG A 221 -18.26 27.93 41.10
N ASP A 222 -17.78 27.12 42.03
CA ASP A 222 -16.50 27.38 42.67
C ASP A 222 -15.41 27.51 41.60
N GLN A 223 -14.62 28.58 41.68
CA GLN A 223 -13.41 28.67 40.87
C GLN A 223 -12.45 27.58 41.37
N PRO A 224 -11.87 26.78 40.46
CA PRO A 224 -10.95 25.71 40.87
C PRO A 224 -9.85 26.30 41.75
N THR A 225 -9.67 25.73 42.93
CA THR A 225 -8.72 26.27 43.88
C THR A 225 -7.32 26.16 43.31
N ARG A 226 -6.43 27.05 43.77
CA ARG A 226 -5.05 27.09 43.27
C ARG A 226 -4.32 25.73 43.42
N LYS A 227 -4.71 24.93 44.41
CA LYS A 227 -4.21 23.57 44.60
C LYS A 227 -4.71 22.61 43.52
N GLU A 228 -5.99 22.65 43.15
CA GLU A 228 -6.53 21.79 42.08
C GLU A 228 -5.92 22.13 40.71
N LEU A 229 -5.57 23.40 40.49
CA LEU A 229 -4.81 23.83 39.31
C LEU A 229 -3.37 23.33 39.32
N ASP A 230 -2.66 23.43 40.46
CA ASP A 230 -1.29 22.92 40.60
C ASP A 230 -1.23 21.37 40.53
N ASP A 231 -2.20 20.66 41.13
CA ASP A 231 -2.32 19.19 41.08
C ASP A 231 -2.58 18.72 39.63
N ALA A 232 -3.53 19.34 38.91
CA ALA A 232 -3.83 18.99 37.51
C ALA A 232 -2.68 19.34 36.54
N LEU A 233 -1.94 20.42 36.80
CA LEU A 233 -0.74 20.76 36.02
C LEU A 233 0.37 19.71 36.21
N SER A 234 0.54 19.22 37.45
CA SER A 234 1.50 18.15 37.79
C SER A 234 1.13 16.81 37.14
N GLU A 235 -0.16 16.48 37.05
CA GLU A 235 -0.65 15.29 36.35
C GLU A 235 -0.40 15.38 34.83
N ALA A 236 -0.63 16.55 34.22
CA ALA A 236 -0.30 16.80 32.82
C ALA A 236 1.22 16.74 32.53
N GLU A 237 2.07 17.27 33.42
CA GLU A 237 3.53 17.16 33.29
C GLU A 237 4.02 15.70 33.45
N ALA A 238 3.31 14.87 34.23
CA ALA A 238 3.60 13.45 34.37
C ALA A 238 3.21 12.66 33.11
N ALA A 239 2.07 12.95 32.49
CA ALA A 239 1.66 12.35 31.22
C ALA A 239 2.68 12.64 30.11
N LEU A 240 3.11 13.89 29.97
CA LEU A 240 4.13 14.32 29.00
C LEU A 240 5.49 13.63 29.20
N ARG A 241 5.85 13.22 30.43
CA ARG A 241 7.09 12.46 30.69
C ARG A 241 6.99 10.97 30.41
N ASN A 242 5.77 10.43 30.31
CA ASN A 242 5.53 9.02 30.00
C ASN A 242 5.36 8.76 28.48
N GLY A 243 5.35 9.80 27.65
CA GLY A 243 5.34 9.67 26.19
C GLY A 243 3.98 9.25 25.60
N ILE A 244 2.88 9.59 26.26
CA ILE A 244 1.51 9.40 25.75
C ILE A 244 1.13 10.67 24.97
N ASP A 245 0.75 10.52 23.69
CA ASP A 245 0.30 11.64 22.87
C ASP A 245 -1.16 12.01 23.23
N PRO A 246 -1.49 13.29 23.46
CA PRO A 246 -2.86 13.70 23.77
C PRO A 246 -3.90 13.45 22.66
N THR A 247 -3.53 12.97 21.47
CA THR A 247 -4.50 12.51 20.45
C THR A 247 -5.27 11.25 20.85
N ASP A 248 -4.67 10.36 21.63
CA ASP A 248 -5.15 8.97 21.77
C ASP A 248 -6.32 8.81 22.78
N ILE A 249 -6.83 9.91 23.34
CA ILE A 249 -7.92 9.93 24.33
C ILE A 249 -9.29 10.20 23.68
N ALA A 250 -9.32 10.54 22.38
CA ALA A 250 -10.50 11.05 21.70
C ALA A 250 -11.16 10.05 20.72
N ALA A 251 -11.27 8.76 21.07
CA ALA A 251 -11.79 7.72 20.16
C ALA A 251 -12.45 6.46 20.81
N GLU A 252 -13.60 6.59 21.48
CA GLU A 252 -14.54 5.47 21.75
C GLU A 252 -16.02 5.93 21.72
N ASP A 253 -16.94 5.01 21.33
CA ASP A 253 -18.43 5.07 21.16
C ASP A 253 -19.06 5.35 19.75
N ALA A 254 -19.19 4.36 18.86
CA ALA A 254 -20.27 4.16 17.82
C ALA A 254 -20.29 5.15 16.59
N ALA A 255 -20.98 5.06 15.42
CA ALA A 255 -22.13 4.38 14.75
C ALA A 255 -23.57 4.83 15.11
N ALA A 256 -24.45 5.30 14.20
CA ALA A 256 -24.42 5.53 12.73
C ALA A 256 -25.53 6.57 12.33
N ASP A 257 -25.47 7.25 11.15
CA ASP A 257 -26.62 7.30 10.20
C ASP A 257 -26.50 8.19 8.93
N ALA A 258 -27.01 7.60 7.82
CA ALA A 258 -27.80 8.17 6.69
C ALA A 258 -27.17 8.86 5.45
N ASP A 259 -27.18 8.10 4.34
CA ASP A 259 -27.76 8.39 3.00
C ASP A 259 -27.44 9.71 2.23
N ALA A 260 -26.88 9.57 1.04
CA ALA A 260 -26.79 10.61 0.01
C ALA A 260 -26.83 10.01 -1.41
N GLY A 261 -27.57 10.63 -2.34
CA GLY A 261 -27.94 10.05 -3.63
C GLY A 261 -27.05 10.39 -4.84
N ASP A 262 -27.27 9.61 -5.90
CA ASP A 262 -26.73 9.67 -7.27
C ASP A 262 -26.59 11.09 -7.87
N PHE A 263 -25.44 11.34 -8.53
CA PHE A 263 -25.46 12.04 -9.83
C PHE A 263 -24.25 11.68 -10.73
N ALA A 264 -24.48 10.94 -11.81
CA ALA A 264 -23.46 10.60 -12.80
C ALA A 264 -23.14 11.74 -13.81
N VAL A 265 -21.88 11.82 -14.27
CA VAL A 265 -21.45 12.58 -15.47
C VAL A 265 -20.45 11.73 -16.26
N SER A 266 -20.56 11.73 -17.59
CA SER A 266 -19.87 10.79 -18.48
C SER A 266 -18.52 11.28 -19.04
N VAL A 267 -17.70 10.31 -19.47
CA VAL A 267 -16.40 10.46 -20.14
C VAL A 267 -16.51 11.21 -21.49
N SER A 268 -15.39 11.74 -21.98
CA SER A 268 -15.19 12.06 -23.40
C SER A 268 -13.75 11.78 -23.82
N GLU A 269 -13.58 10.88 -24.78
CA GLU A 269 -12.30 10.45 -25.36
C GLU A 269 -11.72 11.48 -26.34
N VAL A 270 -10.39 11.49 -26.51
CA VAL A 270 -9.71 12.01 -27.71
C VAL A 270 -8.49 11.14 -28.03
N GLU A 271 -8.52 10.45 -29.17
CA GLU A 271 -7.36 9.72 -29.72
C GLU A 271 -6.38 10.63 -30.48
N GLY A 272 -5.16 10.12 -30.70
CA GLY A 272 -4.53 10.22 -32.02
C GLY A 272 -3.17 10.91 -32.10
N GLY A 273 -2.09 10.13 -32.25
CA GLY A 273 -0.75 10.65 -32.60
C GLY A 273 0.36 9.60 -32.49
N ALA A 274 0.62 8.88 -33.57
CA ALA A 274 1.68 7.86 -33.64
C ALA A 274 2.96 8.40 -34.29
N ASP A 275 4.13 8.00 -33.76
CA ASP A 275 5.26 7.40 -34.53
C ASP A 275 6.53 7.25 -33.66
N ALA A 276 6.84 6.02 -33.21
CA ALA A 276 8.19 5.51 -32.94
C ALA A 276 8.12 4.02 -32.53
N ALA A 277 8.98 3.18 -33.12
CA ALA A 277 9.15 1.79 -32.68
C ALA A 277 10.07 1.73 -31.45
N ALA A 278 9.47 1.78 -30.26
CA ALA A 278 10.07 1.36 -28.99
C ALA A 278 9.32 0.13 -28.46
N ASP A 279 9.78 -0.46 -27.35
CA ASP A 279 9.07 -1.53 -26.64
C ASP A 279 7.75 -1.01 -26.04
N ALA A 280 6.70 -0.97 -26.88
CA ALA A 280 5.37 -0.57 -26.48
C ALA A 280 4.76 -1.65 -25.59
N ASP A 281 4.38 -1.26 -24.37
CA ASP A 281 3.72 -2.14 -23.41
C ASP A 281 2.27 -2.38 -23.85
N VAL A 282 2.07 -3.44 -24.64
CA VAL A 282 0.78 -3.71 -25.31
C VAL A 282 -0.29 -4.22 -24.33
N SER A 283 0.04 -4.47 -23.04
CA SER A 283 -0.81 -5.22 -22.11
C SER A 283 -2.04 -4.48 -21.55
N GLY A 284 -2.40 -3.31 -22.08
CA GLY A 284 -3.70 -2.65 -21.89
C GLY A 284 -4.02 -2.05 -20.50
N GLU A 285 -3.23 -2.29 -19.46
CA GLU A 285 -3.53 -1.85 -18.09
C GLU A 285 -2.62 -0.72 -17.60
N GLY A 286 -3.21 0.37 -17.09
CA GLY A 286 -2.51 1.57 -16.58
C GLY A 286 -2.19 1.53 -15.09
N CYS A 287 -1.54 0.47 -14.59
CA CYS A 287 -1.24 0.26 -13.17
C CYS A 287 -0.67 1.50 -12.43
N ALA A 288 -1.08 1.69 -11.17
CA ALA A 288 -0.66 2.82 -10.34
C ALA A 288 0.87 3.01 -10.25
N LEU A 289 1.36 4.06 -10.91
CA LEU A 289 2.77 4.47 -10.92
C LEU A 289 3.24 5.06 -9.58
N GLU A 290 2.32 5.32 -8.66
CA GLU A 290 2.60 5.91 -7.35
C GLU A 290 2.43 4.87 -6.23
N ALA A 291 3.25 4.98 -5.18
CA ALA A 291 3.25 4.04 -4.06
C ALA A 291 1.95 4.11 -3.23
N GLY A 292 1.39 5.30 -3.03
CA GLY A 292 0.14 5.53 -2.28
C GLY A 292 -1.14 5.04 -2.99
N GLY A 293 -1.03 4.33 -4.11
CA GLY A 293 -2.17 3.77 -4.85
C GLY A 293 -2.56 2.33 -4.46
N VAL A 294 -2.13 1.84 -3.29
CA VAL A 294 -2.25 0.43 -2.86
C VAL A 294 -2.91 0.35 -1.47
N PRO A 295 -3.88 -0.56 -1.24
CA PRO A 295 -4.40 -0.87 0.10
C PRO A 295 -3.33 -1.34 1.10
N GLU A 296 -3.63 -1.24 2.40
CA GLU A 296 -2.75 -1.81 3.43
C GLU A 296 -2.60 -3.34 3.31
N HIS A 297 -3.69 -4.02 2.92
CA HIS A 297 -3.74 -5.45 2.64
C HIS A 297 -4.09 -5.65 1.17
N LEU A 298 -3.11 -6.09 0.37
CA LEU A 298 -3.29 -6.41 -1.05
C LEU A 298 -3.39 -7.93 -1.23
N ASP A 299 -4.48 -8.40 -1.85
CA ASP A 299 -4.63 -9.76 -2.35
C ASP A 299 -3.88 -9.92 -3.68
N TYR A 300 -2.91 -10.83 -3.69
CA TYR A 300 -2.07 -11.17 -4.84
C TYR A 300 -2.63 -12.33 -5.68
N ARG A 301 -3.84 -12.85 -5.38
CA ARG A 301 -4.42 -14.04 -6.02
C ARG A 301 -4.72 -13.88 -7.51
N VAL A 302 -5.29 -12.75 -7.93
CA VAL A 302 -5.70 -12.51 -9.32
C VAL A 302 -4.55 -11.87 -10.09
N TRP A 303 -4.04 -12.55 -11.11
CA TRP A 303 -2.92 -12.10 -11.93
C TRP A 303 -3.40 -11.60 -13.29
N ASN A 304 -2.63 -10.73 -13.94
CA ASN A 304 -2.79 -10.44 -15.37
C ASN A 304 -1.68 -11.15 -16.15
N VAL A 305 -2.05 -12.00 -17.11
CA VAL A 305 -1.14 -12.71 -18.01
C VAL A 305 -1.18 -12.01 -19.37
N ALA A 306 -0.08 -11.37 -19.75
CA ALA A 306 0.06 -10.63 -21.00
C ALA A 306 0.84 -11.46 -22.03
N TYR A 307 0.23 -11.69 -23.20
CA TYR A 307 0.80 -12.46 -24.29
C TYR A 307 1.60 -11.58 -25.26
N ALA A 308 2.50 -12.19 -26.02
CA ALA A 308 3.39 -11.53 -26.95
C ALA A 308 2.70 -11.01 -28.23
N ASP A 309 1.43 -11.37 -28.45
CA ASP A 309 0.57 -10.75 -29.47
C ASP A 309 -0.12 -9.45 -28.99
N GLY A 310 0.00 -9.13 -27.71
CA GLY A 310 -0.60 -7.97 -27.06
C GLY A 310 -1.98 -8.21 -26.45
N THR A 311 -2.49 -9.45 -26.47
CA THR A 311 -3.66 -9.81 -25.67
C THR A 311 -3.29 -9.99 -24.19
N SER A 312 -4.28 -9.89 -23.31
CA SER A 312 -4.11 -10.07 -21.87
C SER A 312 -5.32 -10.76 -21.25
N VAL A 313 -5.10 -11.61 -20.23
CA VAL A 313 -6.13 -12.43 -19.58
C VAL A 313 -5.95 -12.42 -18.07
N ARG A 314 -7.04 -12.23 -17.34
CA ARG A 314 -7.08 -12.33 -15.88
C ARG A 314 -7.06 -13.79 -15.45
N PHE A 315 -6.25 -14.14 -14.45
CA PHE A 315 -6.01 -15.53 -14.06
C PHE A 315 -6.05 -15.69 -12.54
N ASP A 316 -6.76 -16.70 -12.04
CA ASP A 316 -6.78 -17.05 -10.63
C ASP A 316 -5.63 -18.01 -10.32
N SER A 317 -4.59 -17.50 -9.67
CA SER A 317 -3.38 -18.27 -9.35
C SER A 317 -3.61 -19.43 -8.37
N VAL A 318 -4.68 -19.38 -7.56
CA VAL A 318 -5.05 -20.43 -6.60
C VAL A 318 -5.81 -21.54 -7.31
N LEU A 319 -6.83 -21.19 -8.11
CA LEU A 319 -7.60 -22.17 -8.88
C LEU A 319 -6.79 -22.78 -10.04
N GLY A 320 -5.88 -22.01 -10.64
CA GLY A 320 -5.14 -22.41 -11.84
C GLY A 320 -5.94 -22.24 -13.13
N GLU A 321 -6.91 -21.32 -13.15
CA GLU A 321 -7.86 -21.13 -14.25
C GLU A 321 -7.92 -19.65 -14.68
N ALA A 322 -8.16 -19.40 -15.96
CA ALA A 322 -8.46 -18.08 -16.49
C ALA A 322 -9.83 -17.61 -16.00
N LEU A 323 -9.91 -16.38 -15.52
CA LEU A 323 -11.17 -15.70 -15.24
C LEU A 323 -11.75 -15.20 -16.57
N LEU A 324 -13.04 -15.43 -16.77
CA LEU A 324 -13.80 -14.89 -17.89
C LEU A 324 -14.54 -13.62 -17.44
N ASP A 325 -14.52 -12.61 -18.31
CA ASP A 325 -15.11 -11.29 -18.13
C ASP A 325 -16.48 -11.19 -18.83
#